data_AF-A0A452UTI6-F1
#
_entry.id   AF-A0A452UTI6-F1
#
_cell.length_a   1.000
_cell.length_b   1.000
_cell.length_c   1.000
_cell.angle_alpha   90.00
_cell.angle_beta   90.00
_cell.angle_gamma   90.00
#
_symmetry.space_group_name_H-M   'P 1'
#
loop_
_entity.id
_entity.type
_entity.pdbx_description
1 polymer ?
#
loop_
_entity_poly.entity_id
_entity_poly.type
_entity_poly.pdbx_seq_one_letter_code
_entity_poly.pdbx_strand_id
1 'polypeptide(L)'
;MAKKVAVIGAGVSGLVSLKCCVDEGLEPTCFERTEDIGGLWRFKENVEDGRASIYQSVITNTSKEMSCFSDFPMPEDFPNFLHNSKLLEYFRIFARKFDLLKYIQFQTTVLSVKKRLDFSSSGQWEVVTESNNKKQSAVFDAVMVCSGHHILPHIPLESFPGIERFKGQYFHSRQYKHPEGLEGKHILVIGLGNSASDIAVELSKKAAQVFISTRHGSWVMGRISEDGYPWDMVFHTRFRSMLRNVLPQVIRKWMMEQQMNQWFNHENYGLEPQNKYLMKEPVLNDDLPSRILYGAIKVKPRVKELTETSAIFEDGTVEEKIDVIVFATGYTFSFPFLEDSLIKVEDKMVSLYKYMFPPHLEKSTLACIGLIQPLGSIFPTVELQARWATRVFKGLCTLPSERTMVADIIKRNEERIDLFGKSQSQTLQSNYIDYLDELALEIGAKPDILSLLLKDPKLAVKLYFGPCNSYQYRLTGPGQWKGAKNAILTQKQRILKPLKTRSEIDEQ
;
A
#
# COMPACT_ATOMS: atom_id res chain seq x y z
N MET A 1 -8.14 -12.43 -28.80
CA MET A 1 -8.12 -12.74 -27.35
C MET A 1 -6.68 -12.94 -26.95
N ALA A 2 -6.24 -12.34 -25.84
CA ALA A 2 -4.86 -12.45 -25.40
C ALA A 2 -4.56 -13.87 -24.90
N LYS A 3 -3.35 -14.37 -25.20
CA LYS A 3 -2.84 -15.63 -24.68
C LYS A 3 -1.54 -15.42 -23.92
N LYS A 4 -0.56 -14.71 -24.50
CA LYS A 4 0.72 -14.39 -23.88
C LYS A 4 0.67 -13.05 -23.14
N VAL A 5 1.00 -13.06 -21.85
CA VAL A 5 0.94 -11.85 -21.01
C VAL A 5 2.31 -11.54 -20.42
N ALA A 6 2.84 -10.34 -20.64
CA ALA A 6 4.04 -9.87 -19.95
C ALA A 6 3.66 -9.30 -18.58
N VAL A 7 4.38 -9.67 -17.52
CA VAL A 7 4.22 -9.13 -16.17
C VAL A 7 5.53 -8.43 -15.75
N ILE A 8 5.48 -7.13 -15.49
CA ILE A 8 6.68 -6.32 -15.22
C ILE A 8 6.89 -6.19 -13.72
N GLY A 9 7.86 -6.93 -13.17
CA GLY A 9 8.21 -6.98 -11.76
C GLY A 9 7.54 -8.15 -11.02
N ALA A 10 8.32 -8.83 -10.17
CA ALA A 10 7.90 -9.94 -9.30
C ALA A 10 7.69 -9.50 -7.84
N GLY A 11 7.22 -8.27 -7.65
CA GLY A 11 6.66 -7.81 -6.38
C GLY A 11 5.31 -8.49 -6.07
N VAL A 12 4.61 -8.03 -5.03
CA VAL A 12 3.31 -8.61 -4.62
C VAL A 12 2.29 -8.57 -5.76
N SER A 13 2.17 -7.42 -6.44
CA SER A 13 1.33 -7.26 -7.64
C SER A 13 1.70 -8.25 -8.75
N GLY A 14 3.00 -8.48 -8.97
CA GLY A 14 3.49 -9.38 -10.00
C GLY A 14 3.15 -10.84 -9.72
N LEU A 15 3.42 -11.30 -8.50
CA LEU A 15 3.12 -12.67 -8.06
C LEU A 15 1.62 -12.99 -8.19
N VAL A 16 0.76 -12.08 -7.72
CA VAL A 16 -0.68 -12.32 -7.82
C VAL A 16 -1.19 -12.22 -9.26
N SER A 17 -0.56 -11.38 -10.09
CA SER A 17 -0.86 -11.29 -11.53
C SER A 17 -0.49 -12.57 -12.28
N LEU A 18 0.68 -13.16 -11.98
CA LEU A 18 1.09 -14.47 -12.50
C LEU A 18 0.02 -15.52 -12.16
N LYS A 19 -0.37 -15.59 -10.88
CA LYS A 19 -1.37 -16.54 -10.40
C LYS A 19 -2.73 -16.33 -11.08
N CYS A 20 -3.20 -15.08 -11.18
CA CYS A 20 -4.47 -14.77 -11.85
C CYS A 20 -4.44 -15.05 -13.35
N CYS A 21 -3.28 -14.92 -14.00
CA CYS A 21 -3.11 -15.33 -15.40
C CYS A 21 -3.31 -16.84 -15.55
N VAL A 22 -2.62 -17.63 -14.72
CA VAL A 22 -2.73 -19.09 -14.74
C VAL A 22 -4.15 -19.56 -14.40
N ASP A 23 -4.79 -18.97 -13.39
CA ASP A 23 -6.19 -19.27 -13.01
C ASP A 23 -7.17 -19.08 -14.18
N GLU A 24 -6.90 -18.10 -15.04
CA GLU A 24 -7.72 -17.78 -16.21
C GLU A 24 -7.19 -18.46 -17.50
N GLY A 25 -6.17 -19.31 -17.42
CA GLY A 25 -5.64 -20.06 -18.56
C GLY A 25 -4.83 -19.21 -19.56
N LEU A 26 -4.24 -18.10 -19.10
CA LEU A 26 -3.28 -17.29 -19.84
C LEU A 26 -1.85 -17.84 -19.66
N GLU A 27 -0.93 -17.45 -20.54
CA GLU A 27 0.49 -17.84 -20.52
C GLU A 27 1.36 -16.65 -20.10
N PRO A 28 1.59 -16.44 -18.79
CA PRO A 28 2.35 -15.29 -18.34
C PRO A 28 3.87 -15.49 -18.49
N THR A 29 4.59 -14.39 -18.69
CA THR A 29 6.04 -14.30 -18.53
C THR A 29 6.35 -13.08 -17.69
N CYS A 30 6.99 -13.27 -16.54
CA CYS A 30 7.36 -12.20 -15.63
C CYS A 30 8.83 -11.83 -15.78
N PHE A 31 9.11 -10.54 -15.85
CA PHE A 31 10.45 -9.99 -15.90
C PHE A 31 10.74 -9.28 -14.58
N GLU A 32 11.71 -9.79 -13.83
CA GLU A 32 12.14 -9.21 -12.56
C GLU A 32 13.56 -8.68 -12.71
N ARG A 33 13.73 -7.39 -12.40
CA ARG A 33 15.04 -6.70 -12.48
C ARG A 33 16.06 -7.34 -11.55
N THR A 34 15.61 -7.76 -10.38
CA THR A 34 16.47 -8.31 -9.32
C THR A 34 16.54 -9.83 -9.36
N GLU A 35 17.29 -10.41 -8.42
CA GLU A 35 17.63 -11.83 -8.36
C GLU A 35 16.60 -12.73 -7.69
N ASP A 36 15.51 -12.17 -7.14
CA ASP A 36 14.51 -12.89 -6.35
C ASP A 36 13.19 -12.11 -6.25
N ILE A 37 12.13 -12.73 -5.76
CA ILE A 37 10.77 -12.16 -5.67
C ILE A 37 10.59 -11.21 -4.47
N GLY A 38 9.42 -10.58 -4.41
CA GLY A 38 8.91 -9.86 -3.22
C GLY A 38 9.09 -8.34 -3.28
N GLY A 39 10.01 -7.84 -4.12
CA GLY A 39 10.21 -6.41 -4.35
C GLY A 39 10.51 -5.66 -3.05
N LEU A 40 9.58 -4.80 -2.61
CA LEU A 40 9.67 -4.00 -1.38
C LEU A 40 9.91 -4.86 -0.13
N TRP A 41 9.26 -6.02 -0.03
CA TRP A 41 9.29 -6.85 1.18
C TRP A 41 10.55 -7.74 1.30
N ARG A 42 11.43 -7.71 0.30
CA ARG A 42 12.73 -8.35 0.36
C ARG A 42 13.76 -7.38 0.91
N PHE A 43 13.95 -7.39 2.23
CA PHE A 43 14.99 -6.56 2.85
C PHE A 43 16.37 -6.91 2.26
N LYS A 44 17.16 -5.86 2.02
CA LYS A 44 18.56 -5.90 1.63
C LYS A 44 19.28 -4.77 2.36
N GLU A 45 20.52 -5.03 2.74
CA GLU A 45 21.40 -4.06 3.39
C GLU A 45 21.66 -2.85 2.50
N ASN A 46 21.99 -3.09 1.24
CA ASN A 46 22.19 -2.05 0.24
C ASN A 46 20.86 -1.59 -0.38
N VAL A 47 20.82 -0.32 -0.78
CA VAL A 47 19.74 0.25 -1.59
C VAL A 47 20.01 -0.08 -3.05
N GLU A 48 19.10 -0.85 -3.67
CA GLU A 48 19.20 -1.22 -5.09
C GLU A 48 18.38 -0.25 -5.95
N ASP A 49 18.96 0.25 -7.05
CA ASP A 49 18.29 1.17 -7.95
C ASP A 49 17.15 0.49 -8.74
N GLY A 50 16.01 1.17 -8.79
CA GLY A 50 14.79 0.66 -9.40
C GLY A 50 14.04 -0.40 -8.61
N ARG A 51 14.40 -0.65 -7.35
CA ARG A 51 13.58 -1.39 -6.38
C ARG A 51 13.30 -0.53 -5.16
N ALA A 52 12.13 -0.69 -4.54
CA ALA A 52 11.81 0.00 -3.30
C ALA A 52 12.72 -0.48 -2.16
N SER A 53 13.08 0.42 -1.25
CA SER A 53 13.92 0.13 -0.08
C SER A 53 13.09 0.18 1.20
N ILE A 54 13.39 -0.71 2.12
CA ILE A 54 12.85 -0.74 3.48
C ILE A 54 13.99 -0.76 4.50
N TYR A 55 13.72 -0.25 5.70
CA TYR A 55 14.58 -0.43 6.87
C TYR A 55 14.34 -1.80 7.51
N GLN A 56 15.32 -2.26 8.28
CA GLN A 56 15.38 -3.65 8.75
C GLN A 56 14.18 -4.01 9.63
N SER A 57 13.70 -3.08 10.45
CA SER A 57 12.70 -3.30 11.49
C SER A 57 11.24 -3.16 11.05
N VAL A 58 10.95 -3.01 9.73
CA VAL A 58 9.57 -2.85 9.24
C VAL A 58 8.66 -4.01 9.66
N ILE A 59 7.56 -3.67 10.33
CA ILE A 59 6.41 -4.54 10.64
C ILE A 59 5.19 -4.08 9.84
N THR A 60 4.40 -5.02 9.32
CA THR A 60 3.14 -4.69 8.63
C THR A 60 2.23 -3.83 9.50
N ASN A 61 1.49 -2.95 8.86
CA ASN A 61 0.47 -2.12 9.48
C ASN A 61 -0.95 -2.69 9.25
N THR A 62 -1.08 -3.85 8.62
CA THR A 62 -2.33 -4.59 8.43
C THR A 62 -2.18 -6.03 8.90
N SER A 63 -3.28 -6.63 9.34
CA SER A 63 -3.32 -7.92 10.00
C SER A 63 -3.33 -9.09 9.02
N LYS A 64 -2.85 -10.25 9.47
CA LYS A 64 -2.64 -11.43 8.62
C LYS A 64 -3.90 -11.91 7.89
N GLU A 65 -5.05 -11.92 8.56
CA GLU A 65 -6.34 -12.38 7.97
C GLU A 65 -7.01 -11.31 7.10
N MET A 66 -6.64 -10.03 7.28
CA MET A 66 -7.17 -8.91 6.49
C MET A 66 -6.29 -8.57 5.28
N SER A 67 -5.06 -9.09 5.24
CA SER A 67 -4.08 -8.80 4.19
C SER A 67 -3.71 -10.00 3.34
N CYS A 68 -4.02 -11.24 3.71
CA CYS A 68 -3.72 -12.39 2.86
C CYS A 68 -4.50 -12.38 1.53
N PHE A 69 -4.05 -13.18 0.57
CA PHE A 69 -4.79 -13.41 -0.66
C PHE A 69 -6.07 -14.19 -0.37
N SER A 70 -7.11 -13.95 -1.16
CA SER A 70 -8.49 -14.37 -0.91
C SER A 70 -8.71 -15.88 -0.91
N ASP A 71 -7.79 -16.65 -1.48
CA ASP A 71 -7.80 -18.12 -1.47
C ASP A 71 -6.55 -18.74 -0.85
N PHE A 72 -5.78 -17.94 -0.11
CA PHE A 72 -4.54 -18.38 0.51
C PHE A 72 -4.31 -17.70 1.88
N PRO A 73 -4.98 -18.17 2.95
CA PRO A 73 -4.72 -17.70 4.31
C PRO A 73 -3.25 -17.78 4.70
N MET A 74 -2.78 -16.86 5.54
CA MET A 74 -1.46 -17.00 6.16
C MET A 74 -1.44 -18.21 7.12
N PRO A 75 -0.28 -18.85 7.34
CA PRO A 75 -0.14 -19.93 8.31
C PRO A 75 -0.68 -19.55 9.71
N GLU A 76 -1.25 -20.52 10.42
CA GLU A 76 -1.93 -20.24 11.69
C GLU A 76 -0.98 -19.76 12.80
N ASP A 77 0.28 -20.17 12.73
CA ASP A 77 1.38 -19.82 13.65
C ASP A 77 2.02 -18.45 13.34
N PHE A 78 1.69 -17.85 12.20
CA PHE A 78 2.17 -16.50 11.88
C PHE A 78 1.57 -15.47 12.85
N PRO A 79 2.35 -14.45 13.28
CA PRO A 79 1.82 -13.38 14.11
C PRO A 79 0.80 -12.54 13.33
N ASN A 80 -0.08 -11.83 14.05
CA ASN A 80 -1.11 -11.02 13.40
C ASN A 80 -0.53 -9.84 12.61
N PHE A 81 0.57 -9.24 13.06
CA PHE A 81 1.36 -8.28 12.30
C PHE A 81 2.75 -8.86 12.07
N LEU A 82 3.29 -8.71 10.86
CA LEU A 82 4.43 -9.47 10.39
C LEU A 82 5.65 -8.59 10.21
N HIS A 83 6.79 -9.04 10.72
CA HIS A 83 8.07 -8.53 10.26
C HIS A 83 8.23 -8.78 8.75
N ASN A 84 8.91 -7.88 8.04
CA ASN A 84 9.14 -7.98 6.60
C ASN A 84 9.65 -9.37 6.17
N SER A 85 10.54 -9.99 6.95
CA SER A 85 11.05 -11.35 6.70
C SER A 85 9.98 -12.43 6.71
N LYS A 86 9.04 -12.42 7.68
CA LYS A 86 7.92 -13.37 7.74
C LYS A 86 6.92 -13.11 6.62
N LEU A 87 6.72 -11.86 6.23
CA LEU A 87 5.85 -11.55 5.10
C LEU A 87 6.47 -12.01 3.76
N LEU A 88 7.78 -11.86 3.57
CA LEU A 88 8.49 -12.43 2.43
C LEU A 88 8.38 -13.97 2.41
N GLU A 89 8.45 -14.61 3.56
CA GLU A 89 8.21 -16.05 3.70
C GLU A 89 6.82 -16.44 3.17
N TYR A 90 5.76 -15.72 3.56
CA TYR A 90 4.41 -15.93 3.02
C TYR A 90 4.38 -15.83 1.49
N PHE A 91 5.04 -14.83 0.89
CA PHE A 91 5.11 -14.71 -0.57
C PHE A 91 5.88 -15.84 -1.24
N ARG A 92 6.94 -16.36 -0.61
CA ARG A 92 7.67 -17.54 -1.10
C ARG A 92 6.84 -18.82 -0.97
N ILE A 93 6.08 -18.98 0.11
CA ILE A 93 5.13 -20.10 0.26
C ILE A 93 4.06 -20.00 -0.83
N PHE A 94 3.48 -18.82 -1.05
CA PHE A 94 2.50 -18.57 -2.11
C PHE A 94 3.07 -18.92 -3.50
N ALA A 95 4.24 -18.40 -3.85
CA ALA A 95 4.89 -18.66 -5.13
C ALA A 95 5.18 -20.15 -5.38
N ARG A 96 5.58 -20.89 -4.33
CA ARG A 96 5.76 -22.35 -4.41
C ARG A 96 4.44 -23.09 -4.54
N LYS A 97 3.43 -22.71 -3.75
CA LYS A 97 2.12 -23.38 -3.71
C LYS A 97 1.42 -23.37 -5.07
N PHE A 98 1.52 -22.25 -5.79
CA PHE A 98 0.90 -22.05 -7.09
C PHE A 98 1.88 -22.21 -8.26
N ASP A 99 3.10 -22.72 -8.00
CA ASP A 99 4.13 -22.99 -9.01
C ASP A 99 4.41 -21.79 -9.94
N LEU A 100 4.58 -20.61 -9.34
CA LEU A 100 4.69 -19.34 -10.07
C LEU A 100 6.12 -19.04 -10.52
N LEU A 101 7.12 -19.62 -9.83
CA LEU A 101 8.53 -19.30 -10.05
C LEU A 101 9.00 -19.64 -11.47
N LYS A 102 8.41 -20.65 -12.11
CA LYS A 102 8.75 -21.05 -13.49
C LYS A 102 8.45 -19.99 -14.55
N TYR A 103 7.61 -19.01 -14.24
CA TYR A 103 7.26 -17.93 -15.15
C TYR A 103 8.17 -16.70 -15.00
N ILE A 104 9.08 -16.70 -14.01
CA ILE A 104 9.87 -15.52 -13.65
C ILE A 104 11.26 -15.61 -14.26
N GLN A 105 11.63 -14.58 -15.00
CA GLN A 105 12.98 -14.34 -15.46
C GLN A 105 13.63 -13.28 -14.57
N PHE A 106 14.47 -13.73 -13.65
CA PHE A 106 15.24 -12.85 -12.77
C PHE A 106 16.40 -12.19 -13.51
N GLN A 107 16.89 -11.08 -12.94
CA GLN A 107 17.97 -10.28 -13.52
C GLN A 107 17.67 -9.86 -14.97
N THR A 108 16.40 -9.63 -15.26
CA THR A 108 15.89 -9.26 -16.58
C THR A 108 15.08 -7.97 -16.45
N THR A 109 15.71 -6.85 -16.78
CA THR A 109 15.08 -5.53 -16.69
C THR A 109 14.30 -5.23 -17.96
N VAL A 110 13.04 -4.79 -17.83
CA VAL A 110 12.29 -4.24 -18.96
C VAL A 110 12.77 -2.82 -19.24
N LEU A 111 13.23 -2.58 -20.47
CA LEU A 111 13.73 -1.29 -20.93
C LEU A 111 12.67 -0.48 -21.67
N SER A 112 11.80 -1.14 -22.45
CA SER A 112 10.69 -0.48 -23.14
C SER A 112 9.53 -1.42 -23.44
N VAL A 113 8.33 -0.87 -23.43
CA VAL A 113 7.07 -1.51 -23.83
C VAL A 113 6.42 -0.60 -24.85
N LYS A 114 6.36 -1.04 -26.10
CA LYS A 114 5.85 -0.23 -27.22
C LYS A 114 4.67 -0.93 -27.88
N LYS A 115 3.67 -0.13 -28.30
CA LYS A 115 2.61 -0.61 -29.19
C LYS A 115 3.25 -1.11 -30.48
N ARG A 116 2.83 -2.29 -30.98
CA ARG A 116 3.23 -2.71 -32.33
C ARG A 116 2.60 -1.80 -33.39
N LEU A 117 3.17 -1.79 -34.60
CA LEU A 117 2.62 -1.04 -35.73
C LEU A 117 1.17 -1.46 -36.07
N ASP A 118 0.83 -2.74 -35.82
CA ASP A 118 -0.50 -3.30 -36.04
C ASP A 118 -1.39 -3.23 -34.78
N PHE A 119 -1.07 -2.43 -33.75
CA PHE A 119 -1.77 -2.42 -32.46
C PHE A 119 -3.29 -2.23 -32.57
N SER A 120 -3.76 -1.37 -33.47
CA SER A 120 -5.20 -1.12 -33.68
C SER A 120 -5.98 -2.38 -34.04
N SER A 121 -5.34 -3.37 -34.68
CA SER A 121 -5.94 -4.67 -34.99
C SER A 121 -5.49 -5.77 -34.02
N SER A 122 -4.21 -5.83 -33.69
CA SER A 122 -3.59 -6.91 -32.89
C SER A 122 -3.75 -6.72 -31.38
N GLY A 123 -3.68 -5.47 -30.90
CA GLY A 123 -3.57 -5.12 -29.48
C GLY A 123 -2.25 -5.51 -28.83
N GLN A 124 -1.23 -5.87 -29.61
CA GLN A 124 0.00 -6.48 -29.12
C GLN A 124 1.11 -5.46 -28.80
N TRP A 125 1.99 -5.88 -27.89
CA TRP A 125 3.09 -5.07 -27.39
C TRP A 125 4.43 -5.70 -27.73
N GLU A 126 5.39 -4.87 -28.14
CA GLU A 126 6.80 -5.22 -28.17
C GLU A 126 7.43 -4.87 -26.82
N VAL A 127 8.01 -5.87 -26.15
CA VAL A 127 8.68 -5.72 -24.86
C VAL A 127 10.16 -5.96 -25.04
N VAL A 128 10.97 -4.93 -24.83
CA VAL A 128 12.43 -4.98 -24.87
C VAL A 128 12.95 -5.16 -23.46
N THR A 129 13.75 -6.20 -23.28
CA THR A 129 14.36 -6.57 -22.00
C THR A 129 15.87 -6.59 -22.13
N GLU A 130 16.56 -6.48 -21.00
CA GLU A 130 18.00 -6.62 -20.88
C GLU A 130 18.34 -7.58 -19.75
N SER A 131 19.15 -8.59 -20.08
CA SER A 131 19.72 -9.55 -19.13
C SER A 131 21.17 -9.81 -19.50
N ASN A 132 22.09 -9.76 -18.51
CA ASN A 132 23.53 -9.91 -18.72
C ASN A 132 24.08 -9.04 -19.88
N ASN A 133 23.66 -7.76 -19.94
CA ASN A 133 23.99 -6.79 -21.00
C ASN A 133 23.56 -7.21 -22.42
N LYS A 134 22.68 -8.20 -22.56
CA LYS A 134 22.09 -8.62 -23.83
C LYS A 134 20.66 -8.16 -23.89
N LYS A 135 20.34 -7.40 -24.92
CA LYS A 135 18.97 -6.95 -25.19
C LYS A 135 18.23 -7.99 -26.00
N GLN A 136 16.99 -8.26 -25.61
CA GLN A 136 16.08 -9.14 -26.31
C GLN A 136 14.73 -8.45 -26.47
N SER A 137 14.09 -8.65 -27.62
CA SER A 137 12.74 -8.17 -27.88
C SER A 137 11.80 -9.36 -28.04
N ALA A 138 10.61 -9.27 -27.45
CA ALA A 138 9.56 -10.28 -27.56
C ALA A 138 8.19 -9.62 -27.67
N VAL A 139 7.28 -10.31 -28.36
CA VAL A 139 5.89 -9.85 -28.57
C VAL A 139 4.95 -10.51 -27.58
N PHE A 140 4.07 -9.72 -26.97
CA PHE A 140 3.05 -10.15 -26.03
C PHE A 140 1.67 -9.63 -26.43
N ASP A 141 0.62 -10.39 -26.10
CA ASP A 141 -0.76 -10.01 -26.39
C ASP A 141 -1.32 -9.00 -25.38
N ALA A 142 -0.77 -9.01 -24.16
CA ALA A 142 -1.11 -8.03 -23.13
C ALA A 142 0.04 -7.81 -22.14
N VAL A 143 -0.01 -6.72 -21.38
CA VAL A 143 1.01 -6.32 -20.41
C VAL A 143 0.39 -5.92 -19.07
N MET A 144 0.90 -6.47 -17.97
CA MET A 144 0.57 -6.09 -16.59
C MET A 144 1.78 -5.40 -15.95
N VAL A 145 1.65 -4.13 -15.62
CA VAL A 145 2.72 -3.32 -15.03
C VAL A 145 2.65 -3.42 -13.52
N CYS A 146 3.65 -4.06 -12.90
CA CYS A 146 3.72 -4.37 -11.48
C CYS A 146 4.98 -3.79 -10.80
N SER A 147 5.52 -2.70 -11.33
CA SER A 147 6.78 -2.08 -10.89
C SER A 147 6.69 -1.33 -9.56
N GLY A 148 5.47 -1.08 -9.05
CA GLY A 148 5.23 -0.32 -7.82
C GLY A 148 5.58 1.17 -7.95
N HIS A 149 5.39 1.92 -6.86
CA HIS A 149 5.48 3.39 -6.85
C HIS A 149 6.24 3.99 -5.64
N HIS A 150 6.74 3.18 -4.72
CA HIS A 150 7.57 3.64 -3.59
C HIS A 150 9.07 3.50 -3.88
N ILE A 151 9.49 3.90 -5.09
CA ILE A 151 10.87 3.75 -5.56
C ILE A 151 11.58 5.09 -5.59
N LEU A 152 11.05 6.07 -6.31
CA LEU A 152 11.73 7.34 -6.52
C LEU A 152 11.52 8.26 -5.30
N PRO A 153 12.58 8.61 -4.55
CA PRO A 153 12.44 9.45 -3.37
C PRO A 153 11.99 10.86 -3.78
N HIS A 154 11.07 11.45 -3.02
CA HIS A 154 10.67 12.84 -3.21
C HIS A 154 11.33 13.70 -2.12
N ILE A 155 12.32 14.49 -2.50
CA ILE A 155 13.10 15.35 -1.59
C ILE A 155 12.95 16.81 -2.06
N PRO A 156 11.95 17.55 -1.56
CA PRO A 156 11.67 18.92 -1.99
C PRO A 156 12.61 19.91 -1.29
N LEU A 157 13.90 19.90 -1.64
CA LEU A 157 14.95 20.72 -1.02
C LEU A 157 14.64 22.22 -1.12
N GLU A 158 13.98 22.64 -2.20
CA GLU A 158 13.50 24.00 -2.41
C GLU A 158 12.51 24.49 -1.34
N SER A 159 11.87 23.56 -0.61
CA SER A 159 10.96 23.88 0.49
C SER A 159 11.66 24.08 1.84
N PHE A 160 12.99 23.92 1.90
CA PHE A 160 13.83 24.02 3.10
C PHE A 160 15.01 24.98 2.87
N PRO A 161 14.79 26.30 2.91
CA PRO A 161 15.84 27.30 2.71
C PRO A 161 17.03 27.08 3.65
N GLY A 162 18.25 27.23 3.14
CA GLY A 162 19.47 27.10 3.93
C GLY A 162 20.00 25.68 4.10
N ILE A 163 19.33 24.66 3.54
CA ILE A 163 19.79 23.26 3.54
C ILE A 163 21.20 23.12 2.92
N GLU A 164 21.53 23.96 1.93
CA GLU A 164 22.83 24.01 1.28
C GLU A 164 23.97 24.44 2.21
N ARG A 165 23.65 25.14 3.31
CA ARG A 165 24.62 25.57 4.34
C ARG A 165 24.77 24.56 5.46
N PHE A 166 23.83 23.63 5.61
CA PHE A 166 23.81 22.65 6.70
C PHE A 166 25.05 21.76 6.64
N LYS A 167 25.85 21.75 7.71
CA LYS A 167 27.12 21.02 7.80
C LYS A 167 26.96 19.58 8.27
N GLY A 168 25.80 19.24 8.84
CA GLY A 168 25.47 17.88 9.27
C GLY A 168 25.11 16.94 8.11
N GLN A 169 24.77 15.70 8.44
CA GLN A 169 24.37 14.71 7.44
C GLN A 169 22.88 14.83 7.15
N TYR A 170 22.46 14.70 5.89
CA TYR A 170 21.05 14.50 5.59
C TYR A 170 20.82 13.44 4.51
N PHE A 171 19.70 12.74 4.61
CA PHE A 171 19.30 11.71 3.64
C PHE A 171 17.79 11.49 3.65
N HIS A 172 17.27 10.83 2.62
CA HIS A 172 15.85 10.47 2.55
C HIS A 172 15.59 9.12 3.23
N SER A 173 14.37 8.90 3.71
CA SER A 173 13.94 7.66 4.37
C SER A 173 14.25 6.37 3.57
N ARG A 174 14.36 6.46 2.25
CA ARG A 174 14.78 5.36 1.34
C ARG A 174 16.17 4.82 1.68
N GLN A 175 17.09 5.69 2.11
CA GLN A 175 18.47 5.37 2.47
C GLN A 175 18.60 4.82 3.89
N TYR A 176 17.59 4.99 4.73
CA TYR A 176 17.62 4.47 6.10
C TYR A 176 17.53 2.94 6.12
N LYS A 177 18.34 2.30 6.98
CA LYS A 177 18.41 0.84 7.13
C LYS A 177 18.40 0.39 8.57
N HIS A 178 19.30 0.98 9.34
CA HIS A 178 19.62 0.62 10.70
C HIS A 178 19.80 1.88 11.54
N PRO A 179 19.47 1.83 12.84
CA PRO A 179 19.73 2.94 13.76
C PRO A 179 21.22 3.08 14.14
N GLU A 180 22.01 2.03 13.99
CA GLU A 180 23.45 2.03 14.33
C GLU A 180 24.23 3.11 13.54
N GLY A 181 25.12 3.81 14.23
CA GLY A 181 25.90 4.93 13.68
C GLY A 181 25.26 6.31 13.92
N LEU A 182 24.07 6.34 14.53
CA LEU A 182 23.32 7.55 14.87
C LEU A 182 23.14 7.73 16.40
N GLU A 183 23.85 6.95 17.21
CA GLU A 183 23.84 7.05 18.67
C GLU A 183 24.31 8.42 19.16
N GLY A 184 23.66 8.95 20.19
CA GLY A 184 24.04 10.21 20.83
C GLY A 184 23.92 11.47 19.95
N LYS A 185 23.34 11.37 18.75
CA LYS A 185 23.13 12.51 17.84
C LYS A 185 21.81 13.23 18.10
N HIS A 186 21.71 14.51 17.74
CA HIS A 186 20.45 15.23 17.59
C HIS A 186 19.93 15.04 16.17
N ILE A 187 18.73 14.50 16.04
CA ILE A 187 18.19 14.06 14.76
C ILE A 187 16.86 14.75 14.49
N LEU A 188 16.72 15.37 13.32
CA LEU A 188 15.48 15.97 12.86
C LEU A 188 14.87 15.12 11.74
N VAL A 189 13.71 14.51 12.00
CA VAL A 189 12.93 13.78 11.01
C VAL A 189 11.87 14.70 10.42
N ILE A 190 11.89 14.86 9.10
CA ILE A 190 10.95 15.72 8.36
C ILE A 190 9.80 14.89 7.82
N GLY A 191 8.58 15.27 8.21
CA GLY A 191 7.34 14.60 7.83
C GLY A 191 6.72 13.82 8.98
N LEU A 192 5.47 13.41 8.81
CA LEU A 192 4.72 12.59 9.76
C LEU A 192 3.94 11.52 9.01
N GLY A 193 4.66 10.75 8.18
CA GLY A 193 4.16 9.51 7.59
C GLY A 193 4.49 8.31 8.48
N ASN A 194 4.03 7.12 8.08
CA ASN A 194 4.37 5.87 8.77
C ASN A 194 5.89 5.68 8.88
N SER A 195 6.64 5.87 7.78
CA SER A 195 8.11 5.80 7.80
C SER A 195 8.75 6.85 8.71
N ALA A 196 8.24 8.10 8.75
CA ALA A 196 8.79 9.13 9.62
C ALA A 196 8.68 8.74 11.10
N SER A 197 7.52 8.20 11.46
CA SER A 197 7.20 7.83 12.84
C SER A 197 8.01 6.62 13.29
N ASP A 198 8.09 5.57 12.46
CA ASP A 198 8.88 4.37 12.77
C ASP A 198 10.37 4.71 12.91
N ILE A 199 10.93 5.51 11.98
CA ILE A 199 12.34 5.93 12.03
C ILE A 199 12.60 6.80 13.26
N ALA A 200 11.73 7.77 13.55
CA ALA A 200 11.89 8.63 14.73
C ALA A 200 11.84 7.81 16.02
N VAL A 201 10.88 6.88 16.14
CA VAL A 201 10.76 5.96 17.27
C VAL A 201 12.01 5.11 17.44
N GLU A 202 12.51 4.51 16.36
CA GLU A 202 13.67 3.63 16.42
C GLU A 202 14.92 4.39 16.86
N LEU A 203 15.18 5.55 16.26
CA LEU A 203 16.33 6.40 16.58
C LEU A 203 16.26 6.98 17.99
N SER A 204 15.06 7.34 18.47
CA SER A 204 14.87 7.93 19.81
C SER A 204 15.32 7.05 20.97
N LYS A 205 15.54 5.75 20.73
CA LYS A 205 16.02 4.81 21.75
C LYS A 205 17.48 5.05 22.15
N LYS A 206 18.31 5.59 21.24
CA LYS A 206 19.75 5.77 21.44
C LYS A 206 20.30 7.13 21.00
N ALA A 207 19.52 7.94 20.28
CA ALA A 207 19.87 9.32 19.94
C ALA A 207 19.90 10.21 21.20
N ALA A 208 20.62 11.33 21.15
CA ALA A 208 20.58 12.32 22.23
C ALA A 208 19.23 13.05 22.29
N GLN A 209 18.65 13.35 21.12
CA GLN A 209 17.32 13.92 20.99
C GLN A 209 16.80 13.69 19.58
N VAL A 210 15.49 13.42 19.44
CA VAL A 210 14.83 13.32 18.14
C VAL A 210 13.72 14.36 18.04
N PHE A 211 13.71 15.09 16.94
CA PHE A 211 12.63 16.01 16.59
C PHE A 211 11.86 15.46 15.41
N ILE A 212 10.53 15.55 15.44
CA ILE A 212 9.69 15.19 14.28
C ILE A 212 8.91 16.43 13.82
N SER A 213 9.22 16.89 12.61
CA SER A 213 8.65 18.11 12.04
C SER A 213 7.45 17.79 11.16
N THR A 214 6.28 18.39 11.45
CA THR A 214 5.06 18.24 10.65
C THR A 214 4.44 19.59 10.30
N ARG A 215 3.89 19.70 9.08
CA ARG A 215 3.15 20.90 8.65
C ARG A 215 1.68 20.87 9.06
N HIS A 216 1.08 19.68 9.10
CA HIS A 216 -0.37 19.54 9.16
C HIS A 216 -0.86 18.71 10.35
N GLY A 217 0.03 18.12 11.15
CA GLY A 217 -0.33 17.08 12.10
C GLY A 217 -0.81 15.79 11.42
N SER A 218 -1.11 14.78 12.21
CA SER A 218 -1.74 13.54 11.78
C SER A 218 -2.37 12.84 12.97
N TRP A 219 -3.49 12.17 12.75
CA TRP A 219 -3.96 11.15 13.69
C TRP A 219 -2.93 10.02 13.75
N VAL A 220 -2.66 9.56 14.97
CA VAL A 220 -1.78 8.42 15.29
C VAL A 220 -2.64 7.39 16.00
N MET A 221 -2.53 6.14 15.55
CA MET A 221 -3.27 5.03 16.14
C MET A 221 -2.37 3.80 16.27
N GLY A 222 -2.68 2.97 17.27
CA GLY A 222 -2.02 1.69 17.46
C GLY A 222 -2.52 0.64 16.49
N ARG A 223 -1.69 -0.38 16.25
CA ARG A 223 -2.09 -1.65 15.64
C ARG A 223 -3.06 -2.41 16.54
N ILE A 224 -2.92 -2.22 17.85
CA ILE A 224 -3.80 -2.74 18.90
C ILE A 224 -5.08 -1.90 18.96
N SER A 225 -6.23 -2.55 18.90
CA SER A 225 -7.55 -1.91 18.98
C SER A 225 -8.42 -2.59 20.04
N GLU A 226 -9.75 -2.48 19.91
CA GLU A 226 -10.75 -3.04 20.82
C GLU A 226 -10.42 -4.50 21.21
N ASP A 227 -10.41 -4.81 22.51
CA ASP A 227 -10.06 -6.12 23.11
C ASP A 227 -8.70 -6.72 22.67
N GLY A 228 -7.77 -5.88 22.21
CA GLY A 228 -6.48 -6.33 21.70
C GLY A 228 -6.54 -6.93 20.29
N TYR A 229 -7.67 -6.81 19.58
CA TYR A 229 -7.75 -7.21 18.18
C TYR A 229 -6.97 -6.24 17.28
N PRO A 230 -6.51 -6.70 16.11
CA PRO A 230 -5.95 -5.82 15.09
C PRO A 230 -6.93 -4.73 14.65
N TRP A 231 -6.44 -3.49 14.53
CA TRP A 231 -7.26 -2.32 14.20
C TRP A 231 -8.07 -2.47 12.91
N ASP A 232 -7.51 -3.10 11.87
CA ASP A 232 -8.14 -3.20 10.56
C ASP A 232 -9.32 -4.16 10.56
N MET A 233 -9.30 -5.18 11.42
CA MET A 233 -10.43 -6.09 11.61
C MET A 233 -11.65 -5.39 12.23
N VAL A 234 -11.40 -4.39 13.08
CA VAL A 234 -12.43 -3.61 13.75
C VAL A 234 -12.89 -2.46 12.85
N PHE A 235 -11.94 -1.80 12.18
CA PHE A 235 -12.19 -0.61 11.36
C PHE A 235 -12.79 -0.93 9.98
N HIS A 236 -12.28 -1.97 9.31
CA HIS A 236 -12.71 -2.39 7.97
C HIS A 236 -13.77 -3.50 8.03
N THR A 237 -14.94 -3.13 8.54
CA THR A 237 -16.18 -3.93 8.43
C THR A 237 -17.14 -3.25 7.44
N ARG A 238 -18.01 -4.03 6.79
CA ARG A 238 -18.97 -3.46 5.83
C ARG A 238 -19.95 -2.51 6.51
N PHE A 239 -20.41 -2.87 7.71
CA PHE A 239 -21.27 -2.02 8.53
C PHE A 239 -20.62 -0.67 8.87
N ARG A 240 -19.36 -0.67 9.38
CA ARG A 240 -18.68 0.60 9.68
C ARG A 240 -18.36 1.41 8.42
N SER A 241 -18.09 0.76 7.29
CA SER A 241 -17.93 1.45 6.00
C SER A 241 -19.22 2.12 5.54
N MET A 242 -20.35 1.41 5.62
CA MET A 242 -21.67 1.96 5.33
C MET A 242 -21.96 3.18 6.21
N LEU A 243 -21.72 3.09 7.53
CA LEU A 243 -21.90 4.22 8.43
C LEU A 243 -21.04 5.43 8.01
N ARG A 244 -19.74 5.24 7.74
CA ARG A 244 -18.86 6.34 7.32
C ARG A 244 -19.26 6.98 5.99
N ASN A 245 -19.86 6.21 5.10
CA ASN A 245 -20.27 6.69 3.77
C ASN A 245 -21.63 7.40 3.79
N VAL A 246 -22.54 7.01 4.69
CA VAL A 246 -23.90 7.58 4.78
C VAL A 246 -23.97 8.75 5.76
N LEU A 247 -23.17 8.72 6.84
CA LEU A 247 -23.23 9.76 7.86
C LEU A 247 -22.71 11.12 7.34
N PRO A 248 -23.35 12.24 7.72
CA PRO A 248 -22.85 13.58 7.43
C PRO A 248 -21.40 13.79 7.87
N GLN A 249 -20.65 14.55 7.10
CA GLN A 249 -19.20 14.78 7.34
C GLN A 249 -18.88 15.27 8.76
N VAL A 250 -19.75 16.10 9.35
CA VAL A 250 -19.57 16.62 10.72
C VAL A 250 -19.62 15.51 11.76
N ILE A 251 -20.58 14.58 11.64
CA ILE A 251 -20.72 13.44 12.55
C ILE A 251 -19.54 12.48 12.36
N ARG A 252 -19.17 12.21 11.11
CA ARG A 252 -18.00 11.37 10.78
C ARG A 252 -16.71 11.93 11.39
N LYS A 253 -16.48 13.25 11.25
CA LYS A 253 -15.35 13.95 11.88
C LYS A 253 -15.37 13.75 13.39
N TRP A 254 -16.50 14.06 14.03
CA TRP A 254 -16.63 13.94 15.48
C TRP A 254 -16.35 12.51 15.97
N MET A 255 -16.92 11.50 15.31
CA MET A 255 -16.67 10.09 15.63
C MET A 255 -15.20 9.71 15.50
N MET A 256 -14.54 10.13 14.41
CA MET A 256 -13.10 9.87 14.19
C MET A 256 -12.25 10.56 15.25
N GLU A 257 -12.55 11.82 15.57
CA GLU A 257 -11.83 12.60 16.59
C GLU A 257 -11.96 11.97 17.98
N GLN A 258 -13.15 11.52 18.35
CA GLN A 258 -13.36 10.79 19.60
C GLN A 258 -12.60 9.46 19.60
N GLN A 259 -12.72 8.66 18.53
CA GLN A 259 -12.06 7.37 18.44
C GLN A 259 -10.52 7.49 18.51
N MET A 260 -9.93 8.46 17.82
CA MET A 260 -8.47 8.65 17.83
C MET A 260 -7.96 9.16 19.19
N ASN A 261 -8.71 10.07 19.82
CA ASN A 261 -8.31 10.63 21.12
C ASN A 261 -8.57 9.69 22.32
N GLN A 262 -9.24 8.55 22.13
CA GLN A 262 -9.41 7.55 23.19
C GLN A 262 -8.08 7.00 23.72
N TRP A 263 -7.05 6.91 22.86
CA TRP A 263 -5.74 6.44 23.30
C TRP A 263 -4.96 7.54 24.03
N PHE A 264 -4.84 8.71 23.41
CA PHE A 264 -4.24 9.90 24.01
C PHE A 264 -4.76 11.16 23.30
N ASN A 265 -4.79 12.29 24.01
CA ASN A 265 -5.20 13.56 23.43
C ASN A 265 -4.12 14.10 22.49
N HIS A 266 -4.43 14.20 21.20
CA HIS A 266 -3.49 14.61 20.14
C HIS A 266 -3.13 16.11 20.19
N GLU A 267 -4.00 16.96 20.74
CA GLU A 267 -3.71 18.39 20.95
C GLU A 267 -2.59 18.55 21.98
N ASN A 268 -2.71 17.87 23.13
CA ASN A 268 -1.71 17.89 24.20
C ASN A 268 -0.33 17.38 23.73
N TYR A 269 -0.30 16.50 22.73
CA TYR A 269 0.91 15.90 22.18
C TYR A 269 1.43 16.63 20.93
N GLY A 270 0.77 17.71 20.50
CA GLY A 270 1.18 18.51 19.33
C GLY A 270 1.00 17.81 17.97
N LEU A 271 0.14 16.79 17.89
CA LEU A 271 -0.10 15.99 16.69
C LEU A 271 -1.43 16.30 15.99
N GLU A 272 -2.28 17.12 16.61
CA GLU A 272 -3.62 17.43 16.12
C GLU A 272 -3.61 17.90 14.64
N PRO A 273 -4.42 17.27 13.77
CA PRO A 273 -4.50 17.68 12.38
C PRO A 273 -5.15 19.06 12.18
N GLN A 274 -4.54 19.91 11.35
CA GLN A 274 -5.11 21.22 10.99
C GLN A 274 -6.50 21.09 10.35
N ASN A 275 -6.68 20.12 9.45
CA ASN A 275 -7.97 19.85 8.81
C ASN A 275 -8.51 18.48 9.24
N LYS A 276 -9.28 18.50 10.33
CA LYS A 276 -9.97 17.32 10.89
C LYS A 276 -11.06 16.73 9.99
N TYR A 277 -11.50 17.43 8.93
CA TYR A 277 -12.55 16.93 8.03
C TYR A 277 -12.03 15.90 7.03
N LEU A 278 -10.73 15.89 6.77
CA LEU A 278 -10.10 14.96 5.84
C LEU A 278 -9.93 13.58 6.47
N MET A 279 -10.21 12.54 5.71
CA MET A 279 -9.91 11.15 6.07
C MET A 279 -8.52 10.73 5.59
N LYS A 280 -7.51 11.59 5.76
CA LYS A 280 -6.12 11.24 5.42
C LYS A 280 -5.69 9.98 6.16
N GLU A 281 -4.88 9.15 5.51
CA GLU A 281 -4.32 7.94 6.14
C GLU A 281 -3.67 8.30 7.50
N PRO A 282 -4.14 7.68 8.60
CA PRO A 282 -3.54 7.89 9.91
C PRO A 282 -2.18 7.18 10.00
N VAL A 283 -1.33 7.65 10.91
CA VAL A 283 -0.07 7.00 11.22
C VAL A 283 -0.36 5.79 12.13
N LEU A 284 0.19 4.63 11.77
CA LEU A 284 0.10 3.39 12.52
C LEU A 284 1.41 3.11 13.24
N ASN A 285 1.51 3.53 14.49
CA ASN A 285 2.69 3.35 15.31
C ASN A 285 2.31 3.17 16.79
N ASP A 286 2.71 2.03 17.37
CA ASP A 286 2.36 1.64 18.74
C ASP A 286 3.24 2.32 19.81
N ASP A 287 4.38 2.88 19.40
CA ASP A 287 5.41 3.39 20.31
C ASP A 287 5.43 4.92 20.39
N LEU A 288 5.05 5.62 19.32
CA LEU A 288 5.23 7.08 19.17
C LEU A 288 4.67 7.89 20.35
N PRO A 289 3.44 7.65 20.85
CA PRO A 289 2.93 8.44 21.97
C PRO A 289 3.77 8.26 23.23
N SER A 290 4.19 7.04 23.53
CA SER A 290 5.06 6.78 24.69
C SER A 290 6.42 7.44 24.54
N ARG A 291 6.99 7.48 23.33
CA ARG A 291 8.29 8.14 23.06
C ARG A 291 8.23 9.65 23.18
N ILE A 292 7.09 10.25 22.84
CA ILE A 292 6.82 11.68 23.11
C ILE A 292 6.72 11.90 24.63
N LEU A 293 5.98 11.04 25.34
CA LEU A 293 5.81 11.14 26.79
C LEU A 293 7.15 11.02 27.55
N TYR A 294 8.08 10.19 27.07
CA TYR A 294 9.42 10.06 27.64
C TYR A 294 10.33 11.27 27.32
N GLY A 295 9.89 12.20 26.48
CA GLY A 295 10.70 13.33 26.00
C GLY A 295 11.82 12.94 25.03
N ALA A 296 11.81 11.69 24.55
CA ALA A 296 12.78 11.17 23.59
C ALA A 296 12.49 11.63 22.15
N ILE A 297 11.22 11.97 21.87
CA ILE A 297 10.78 12.61 20.64
C ILE A 297 10.05 13.91 20.98
N LYS A 298 10.44 15.00 20.32
CA LYS A 298 9.72 16.28 20.39
C LYS A 298 9.08 16.59 19.04
N VAL A 299 7.76 16.79 19.05
CA VAL A 299 7.04 17.23 17.84
C VAL A 299 7.32 18.70 17.61
N LYS A 300 7.57 19.07 16.35
CA LYS A 300 7.84 20.43 15.91
C LYS A 300 6.93 20.82 14.74
N PRO A 301 6.60 22.10 14.59
CA PRO A 301 5.95 22.59 13.37
C PRO A 301 6.94 22.51 12.20
N ARG A 302 6.54 22.99 11.03
CA ARG A 302 7.39 22.95 9.84
C ARG A 302 8.68 23.76 10.06
N VAL A 303 9.79 23.23 9.55
CA VAL A 303 11.06 23.96 9.43
C VAL A 303 10.87 25.17 8.51
N LYS A 304 11.19 26.34 9.02
CA LYS A 304 11.18 27.62 8.30
C LYS A 304 12.50 27.83 7.55
N GLU A 305 13.63 27.58 8.21
CA GLU A 305 14.97 27.76 7.66
C GLU A 305 15.97 26.85 8.37
N LEU A 306 16.97 26.37 7.63
CA LEU A 306 18.12 25.65 8.16
C LEU A 306 19.36 26.56 8.16
N THR A 307 20.16 26.43 9.21
CA THR A 307 21.47 27.07 9.33
C THR A 307 22.57 26.04 9.13
N GLU A 308 23.82 26.41 9.42
CA GLU A 308 24.94 25.46 9.38
C GLU A 308 24.77 24.30 10.37
N THR A 309 24.12 24.51 11.52
CA THR A 309 24.04 23.51 12.61
C THR A 309 22.71 23.50 13.35
N SER A 310 21.72 24.29 12.94
CA SER A 310 20.43 24.42 13.63
C SER A 310 19.24 24.49 12.67
N ALA A 311 18.04 24.28 13.21
CA ALA A 311 16.78 24.48 12.49
C ALA A 311 15.92 25.52 13.19
N ILE A 312 15.41 26.46 12.41
CA ILE A 312 14.42 27.46 12.82
C ILE A 312 13.06 26.96 12.34
N PHE A 313 12.08 26.93 13.24
CA PHE A 313 10.73 26.44 12.97
C PHE A 313 9.74 27.59 12.74
N GLU A 314 8.58 27.29 12.14
CA GLU A 314 7.54 28.28 11.81
C GLU A 314 6.95 28.99 13.04
N ASP A 315 7.01 28.38 14.23
CA ASP A 315 6.60 28.99 15.50
C ASP A 315 7.67 29.91 16.13
N GLY A 316 8.81 30.09 15.46
CA GLY A 316 9.94 30.88 15.93
C GLY A 316 10.86 30.15 16.90
N THR A 317 10.58 28.89 17.27
CA THR A 317 11.51 28.09 18.06
C THR A 317 12.73 27.69 17.24
N VAL A 318 13.86 27.51 17.92
CA VAL A 318 15.13 27.11 17.32
C VAL A 318 15.66 25.91 18.07
N GLU A 319 16.07 24.88 17.34
CA GLU A 319 16.79 23.74 17.90
C GLU A 319 18.23 23.76 17.39
N GLU A 320 19.16 23.91 18.32
CA GLU A 320 20.60 23.98 18.07
C GLU A 320 21.21 22.59 17.94
N LYS A 321 22.39 22.52 17.29
CA LYS A 321 23.23 21.31 17.19
C LYS A 321 22.53 20.11 16.54
N ILE A 322 21.80 20.32 15.47
CA ILE A 322 21.21 19.23 14.67
C ILE A 322 22.33 18.57 13.88
N ASP A 323 22.59 17.30 14.18
CA ASP A 323 23.66 16.53 13.54
C ASP A 323 23.17 15.85 12.25
N VAL A 324 21.89 15.43 12.24
CA VAL A 324 21.31 14.62 11.17
C VAL A 324 19.89 15.06 10.82
N ILE A 325 19.59 15.15 9.52
CA ILE A 325 18.23 15.37 9.01
C ILE A 325 17.77 14.17 8.18
N VAL A 326 16.62 13.59 8.53
CA VAL A 326 16.00 12.50 7.77
C VAL A 326 14.74 13.00 7.07
N PHE A 327 14.79 13.08 5.74
CA PHE A 327 13.64 13.42 4.92
C PHE A 327 12.72 12.20 4.74
N ALA A 328 11.64 12.12 5.52
CA ALA A 328 10.58 11.13 5.36
C ALA A 328 9.39 11.74 4.59
N THR A 329 9.71 12.39 3.47
CA THR A 329 8.83 13.24 2.66
C THR A 329 8.09 12.49 1.54
N GLY A 330 8.15 11.16 1.55
CA GLY A 330 7.43 10.29 0.64
C GLY A 330 8.15 10.01 -0.67
N TYR A 331 7.41 9.47 -1.62
CA TYR A 331 7.94 9.00 -2.91
C TYR A 331 7.13 9.58 -4.05
N THR A 332 7.78 9.65 -5.21
CA THR A 332 7.13 9.81 -6.51
C THR A 332 7.29 8.53 -7.32
N PHE A 333 6.70 8.47 -8.50
CA PHE A 333 6.76 7.31 -9.38
C PHE A 333 6.86 7.74 -10.83
N SER A 334 7.47 6.88 -11.64
CA SER A 334 7.52 7.01 -13.09
C SER A 334 7.58 5.63 -13.73
N PHE A 335 7.30 5.58 -15.02
CA PHE A 335 7.33 4.36 -15.81
C PHE A 335 8.28 4.56 -17.00
N PRO A 336 9.61 4.52 -16.79
CA PRO A 336 10.60 4.88 -17.82
C PRO A 336 10.61 3.93 -19.02
N PHE A 337 9.94 2.79 -18.92
CA PHE A 337 9.77 1.81 -19.99
C PHE A 337 8.45 1.98 -20.76
N LEU A 338 7.58 2.93 -20.39
CA LEU A 338 6.35 3.25 -21.11
C LEU A 338 6.49 4.56 -21.87
N GLU A 339 5.65 4.73 -22.89
CA GLU A 339 5.47 6.01 -23.57
C GLU A 339 4.82 7.02 -22.62
N ASP A 340 5.33 8.26 -22.58
CA ASP A 340 4.83 9.31 -21.67
C ASP A 340 3.34 9.63 -21.84
N SER A 341 2.78 9.34 -23.03
CA SER A 341 1.36 9.53 -23.33
C SER A 341 0.46 8.49 -22.67
N LEU A 342 0.97 7.29 -22.33
CA LEU A 342 0.18 6.16 -21.82
C LEU A 342 -0.27 6.35 -20.38
N ILE A 343 0.61 6.86 -19.51
CA ILE A 343 0.32 7.09 -18.11
C ILE A 343 0.65 8.53 -17.78
N LYS A 344 -0.31 9.41 -18.03
CA LYS A 344 -0.21 10.81 -17.69
C LYS A 344 -0.55 11.02 -16.22
N VAL A 345 0.37 11.70 -15.52
CA VAL A 345 0.14 12.26 -14.20
C VAL A 345 0.12 13.77 -14.36
N GLU A 346 -1.07 14.33 -14.53
CA GLU A 346 -1.30 15.77 -14.72
C GLU A 346 -2.10 16.28 -13.51
N ASP A 347 -1.75 17.47 -13.00
CA ASP A 347 -2.49 18.13 -11.91
C ASP A 347 -2.80 17.27 -10.68
N LYS A 348 -1.86 16.41 -10.28
CA LYS A 348 -1.99 15.47 -9.13
C LYS A 348 -3.10 14.42 -9.31
N MET A 349 -3.52 14.18 -10.55
CA MET A 349 -4.45 13.14 -10.97
C MET A 349 -3.71 12.10 -11.81
N VAL A 350 -4.01 10.83 -11.60
CA VAL A 350 -3.52 9.75 -12.47
C VAL A 350 -4.61 9.42 -13.47
N SER A 351 -4.32 9.59 -14.76
CA SER A 351 -5.26 9.37 -15.86
C SER A 351 -5.40 7.89 -16.21
N LEU A 352 -5.80 7.07 -15.24
CA LEU A 352 -6.05 5.63 -15.38
C LEU A 352 -7.44 5.27 -14.85
N TYR A 353 -8.24 4.60 -15.67
CA TYR A 353 -9.55 4.11 -15.27
C TYR A 353 -9.39 3.13 -14.11
N LYS A 354 -9.99 3.48 -12.97
CA LYS A 354 -9.87 2.78 -11.68
C LYS A 354 -8.42 2.54 -11.25
N TYR A 355 -7.50 3.43 -11.59
CA TYR A 355 -6.05 3.29 -11.35
C TYR A 355 -5.38 2.10 -12.09
N MET A 356 -6.03 1.55 -13.12
CA MET A 356 -5.57 0.36 -13.83
C MET A 356 -5.34 0.58 -15.32
N PHE A 357 -6.36 1.02 -16.06
CA PHE A 357 -6.33 1.00 -17.53
C PHE A 357 -6.15 2.40 -18.13
N PRO A 358 -5.22 2.59 -19.07
CA PRO A 358 -5.17 3.82 -19.86
C PRO A 358 -6.44 3.97 -20.72
N PRO A 359 -7.22 5.05 -20.56
CA PRO A 359 -8.55 5.15 -21.17
C PRO A 359 -8.53 5.33 -22.70
N HIS A 360 -7.43 5.87 -23.22
CA HIS A 360 -7.25 6.23 -24.63
C HIS A 360 -6.71 5.07 -25.50
N LEU A 361 -6.54 3.87 -24.94
CA LEU A 361 -6.11 2.70 -25.70
C LEU A 361 -7.28 2.10 -26.49
N GLU A 362 -7.10 1.96 -27.80
CA GLU A 362 -8.06 1.30 -28.69
C GLU A 362 -8.29 -0.19 -28.35
N LYS A 363 -7.28 -0.83 -27.74
CA LYS A 363 -7.34 -2.21 -27.25
C LYS A 363 -6.94 -2.22 -25.78
N SER A 364 -7.81 -2.78 -24.93
CA SER A 364 -7.62 -2.85 -23.48
C SER A 364 -6.65 -3.98 -23.08
N THR A 365 -5.41 -3.94 -23.58
CA THR A 365 -4.39 -4.98 -23.39
C THR A 365 -3.20 -4.53 -22.53
N LEU A 366 -3.32 -3.41 -21.82
CA LEU A 366 -2.34 -2.96 -20.82
C LEU A 366 -3.05 -2.54 -19.53
N ALA A 367 -2.55 -3.02 -18.38
CA ALA A 367 -3.08 -2.67 -17.06
C ALA A 367 -1.95 -2.42 -16.05
N CYS A 368 -2.09 -1.37 -15.24
CA CYS A 368 -1.26 -1.13 -14.07
C CYS A 368 -1.87 -1.81 -12.85
N ILE A 369 -1.06 -2.58 -12.12
CA ILE A 369 -1.49 -3.33 -10.94
C ILE A 369 -0.67 -2.87 -9.73
N GLY A 370 -1.36 -2.34 -8.73
CA GLY A 370 -0.75 -1.83 -7.50
C GLY A 370 -0.39 -0.35 -7.52
N LEU A 371 -0.76 0.40 -8.56
CA LEU A 371 -0.65 1.87 -8.56
C LEU A 371 -1.84 2.50 -7.80
N ILE A 372 -1.99 2.12 -6.52
CA ILE A 372 -3.09 2.56 -5.64
C ILE A 372 -2.64 2.52 -4.18
N GLN A 373 -3.21 3.37 -3.34
CA GLN A 373 -3.00 3.40 -1.89
C GLN A 373 -4.37 3.31 -1.18
N PRO A 374 -4.93 2.11 -1.03
CA PRO A 374 -6.17 1.94 -0.29
C PRO A 374 -5.96 2.18 1.21
N LEU A 375 -7.00 2.57 1.94
CA LEU A 375 -6.97 2.66 3.42
C LEU A 375 -6.79 1.29 4.14
N GLY A 376 -6.80 0.19 3.39
CA GLY A 376 -6.61 -1.18 3.90
C GLY A 376 -5.40 -1.84 3.24
N SER A 377 -5.32 -3.16 3.29
CA SER A 377 -4.17 -3.87 2.72
C SER A 377 -4.16 -3.81 1.19
N ILE A 378 -2.98 -3.55 0.61
CA ILE A 378 -2.80 -3.55 -0.84
C ILE A 378 -2.88 -4.95 -1.46
N PHE A 379 -2.55 -6.02 -0.73
CA PHE A 379 -2.44 -7.37 -1.29
C PHE A 379 -3.76 -7.92 -1.86
N PRO A 380 -4.90 -7.89 -1.13
CA PRO A 380 -6.18 -8.28 -1.71
C PRO A 380 -6.70 -7.28 -2.75
N THR A 381 -6.30 -6.01 -2.66
CA THR A 381 -6.62 -5.01 -3.70
C THR A 381 -5.97 -5.37 -5.02
N VAL A 382 -4.67 -5.67 -5.03
CA VAL A 382 -3.96 -6.05 -6.27
C VAL A 382 -4.38 -7.42 -6.78
N GLU A 383 -4.86 -8.31 -5.92
CA GLU A 383 -5.50 -9.56 -6.36
C GLU A 383 -6.77 -9.27 -7.17
N LEU A 384 -7.68 -8.45 -6.65
CA LEU A 384 -8.91 -8.11 -7.38
C LEU A 384 -8.62 -7.30 -8.64
N GLN A 385 -7.62 -6.41 -8.62
CA GLN A 385 -7.14 -5.74 -9.83
C GLN A 385 -6.68 -6.77 -10.87
N ALA A 386 -5.85 -7.74 -10.47
CA ALA A 386 -5.35 -8.77 -11.37
C ALA A 386 -6.48 -9.68 -11.91
N ARG A 387 -7.43 -10.10 -11.06
CA ARG A 387 -8.60 -10.88 -11.47
C ARG A 387 -9.46 -10.15 -12.49
N TRP A 388 -9.65 -8.84 -12.34
CA TRP A 388 -10.38 -8.06 -13.32
C TRP A 388 -9.59 -7.92 -14.62
N ALA A 389 -8.30 -7.55 -14.53
CA ALA A 389 -7.44 -7.34 -15.68
C ALA A 389 -7.30 -8.57 -16.58
N THR A 390 -7.08 -9.76 -16.01
CA THR A 390 -6.95 -10.99 -16.83
C THR A 390 -8.23 -11.34 -17.56
N ARG A 391 -9.39 -11.07 -16.97
CA ARG A 391 -10.70 -11.29 -17.61
C ARG A 391 -11.00 -10.26 -18.70
N VAL A 392 -10.55 -9.01 -18.53
CA VAL A 392 -10.57 -7.99 -19.60
C VAL A 392 -9.69 -8.43 -20.77
N PHE A 393 -8.47 -8.92 -20.53
CA PHE A 393 -7.57 -9.40 -21.58
C PHE A 393 -8.13 -10.60 -22.37
N LYS A 394 -8.89 -11.46 -21.70
CA LYS A 394 -9.61 -12.56 -22.35
C LYS A 394 -10.87 -12.12 -23.09
N GLY A 395 -11.34 -10.90 -22.90
CA GLY A 395 -12.61 -10.42 -23.46
C GLY A 395 -13.85 -11.01 -22.76
N LEU A 396 -13.69 -11.63 -21.58
CA LEU A 396 -14.82 -12.06 -20.74
C LEU A 396 -15.50 -10.87 -20.05
N CYS A 397 -14.80 -9.73 -20.05
CA CYS A 397 -15.13 -8.51 -19.37
C CYS A 397 -14.76 -7.35 -20.29
N THR A 398 -15.61 -6.32 -20.37
CA THR A 398 -15.43 -5.19 -21.29
C THR A 398 -15.37 -3.89 -20.53
N LEU A 399 -14.37 -3.06 -20.85
CA LEU A 399 -14.33 -1.70 -20.35
C LEU A 399 -15.42 -0.85 -21.04
N PRO A 400 -15.95 0.19 -20.38
CA PRO A 400 -16.85 1.13 -21.03
C PRO A 400 -16.10 2.00 -22.05
N SER A 401 -16.83 2.88 -22.76
CA SER A 401 -16.21 3.79 -23.73
C SER A 401 -15.19 4.73 -23.09
N GLU A 402 -14.21 5.20 -23.88
CA GLU A 402 -13.20 6.18 -23.44
C GLU A 402 -13.82 7.38 -22.72
N ARG A 403 -14.86 7.99 -23.31
CA ARG A 403 -15.59 9.11 -22.70
C ARG A 403 -16.13 8.78 -21.31
N THR A 404 -16.64 7.57 -21.11
CA THR A 404 -17.17 7.13 -19.81
C THR A 404 -16.04 6.89 -18.81
N MET A 405 -14.94 6.28 -19.26
CA MET A 405 -13.74 6.08 -18.42
C MET A 405 -13.14 7.41 -17.97
N VAL A 406 -13.00 8.39 -18.88
CA VAL A 406 -12.49 9.72 -18.56
C VAL A 406 -13.39 10.46 -17.58
N ALA A 407 -14.71 10.36 -17.75
CA ALA A 407 -15.67 10.95 -16.80
C ALA A 407 -15.56 10.31 -15.40
N ASP A 408 -15.38 8.99 -15.30
CA ASP A 408 -15.13 8.31 -14.01
C ASP A 408 -13.83 8.77 -13.36
N ILE A 409 -12.74 8.89 -14.14
CA ILE A 409 -11.43 9.34 -13.63
C ILE A 409 -11.56 10.73 -12.98
N ILE A 410 -12.21 11.67 -13.67
CA ILE A 410 -12.41 13.04 -13.18
C ILE A 410 -13.25 13.02 -11.89
N LYS A 411 -14.43 12.39 -11.95
CA LYS A 411 -15.34 12.32 -10.81
C LYS A 411 -14.68 11.65 -9.59
N ARG A 412 -13.98 10.54 -9.79
CA ARG A 412 -13.26 9.83 -8.72
C ARG A 412 -12.18 10.71 -8.11
N ASN A 413 -11.44 11.47 -8.92
CA ASN A 413 -10.41 12.36 -8.40
C ASN A 413 -11.01 13.54 -7.63
N GLU A 414 -12.13 14.12 -8.07
CA GLU A 414 -12.88 15.14 -7.33
C GLU A 414 -13.33 14.63 -5.96
N GLU A 415 -14.00 13.47 -5.92
CA GLU A 415 -14.43 12.82 -4.67
C GLU A 415 -13.24 12.50 -3.76
N ARG A 416 -12.12 12.05 -4.34
CA ARG A 416 -10.87 11.80 -3.61
C ARG A 416 -10.26 13.08 -3.04
N ILE A 417 -10.25 14.18 -3.79
CA ILE A 417 -9.78 15.50 -3.31
C ILE A 417 -10.61 15.93 -2.10
N ASP A 418 -11.91 15.79 -2.17
CA ASP A 418 -12.82 16.22 -1.09
C ASP A 418 -12.67 15.36 0.16
N LEU A 419 -12.40 14.06 0.00
CA LEU A 419 -12.23 13.13 1.12
C LEU A 419 -10.83 13.18 1.75
N PHE A 420 -9.77 13.29 0.93
CA PHE A 420 -8.38 13.08 1.37
C PHE A 420 -7.49 14.32 1.24
N GLY A 421 -7.97 15.36 0.56
CA GLY A 421 -7.25 16.61 0.33
C GLY A 421 -6.41 16.65 -0.95
N LYS A 422 -5.75 17.78 -1.18
CA LYS A 422 -5.03 18.14 -2.42
C LYS A 422 -3.52 17.86 -2.41
N SER A 423 -3.02 17.18 -1.38
CA SER A 423 -1.58 16.88 -1.29
C SER A 423 -1.22 15.73 -2.24
N GLN A 424 -0.04 15.81 -2.85
CA GLN A 424 0.44 14.84 -3.84
C GLN A 424 0.60 13.43 -3.24
N SER A 425 0.92 13.35 -1.93
CA SER A 425 0.98 12.08 -1.21
C SER A 425 -0.37 11.35 -1.09
N GLN A 426 -1.48 11.95 -1.55
CA GLN A 426 -2.84 11.40 -1.48
C GLN A 426 -3.43 11.13 -2.87
N THR A 427 -2.66 11.34 -3.94
CA THR A 427 -3.11 11.17 -5.34
C THR A 427 -3.68 9.77 -5.62
N LEU A 428 -3.18 8.75 -4.92
CA LEU A 428 -3.58 7.35 -5.09
C LEU A 428 -4.52 6.84 -3.99
N GLN A 429 -4.97 7.73 -3.08
CA GLN A 429 -5.75 7.31 -1.92
C GLN A 429 -7.14 6.81 -2.33
N SER A 430 -7.59 5.71 -1.74
CA SER A 430 -8.94 5.19 -1.98
C SER A 430 -9.55 4.52 -0.74
N ASN A 431 -10.88 4.55 -0.64
CA ASN A 431 -11.62 3.76 0.35
C ASN A 431 -11.46 2.27 0.03
N TYR A 432 -11.14 1.47 1.05
CA TYR A 432 -10.77 0.07 0.87
C TYR A 432 -11.93 -0.81 0.39
N ILE A 433 -13.01 -0.93 1.17
CA ILE A 433 -14.12 -1.85 0.87
C ILE A 433 -14.86 -1.41 -0.40
N ASP A 434 -15.05 -0.11 -0.60
CA ASP A 434 -15.77 0.44 -1.75
C ASP A 434 -15.07 0.06 -3.07
N TYR A 435 -13.74 0.21 -3.12
CA TYR A 435 -12.94 -0.16 -4.29
C TYR A 435 -12.88 -1.67 -4.51
N LEU A 436 -12.72 -2.47 -3.44
CA LEU A 436 -12.75 -3.93 -3.55
C LEU A 436 -14.10 -4.42 -4.09
N ASP A 437 -15.19 -3.88 -3.59
CA ASP A 437 -16.54 -4.20 -4.05
C ASP A 437 -16.76 -3.78 -5.50
N GLU A 438 -16.25 -2.62 -5.90
CA GLU A 438 -16.31 -2.14 -7.26
C GLU A 438 -15.63 -3.13 -8.22
N LEU A 439 -14.40 -3.55 -7.94
CA LEU A 439 -13.70 -4.54 -8.77
C LEU A 439 -14.36 -5.92 -8.73
N ALA A 440 -14.89 -6.32 -7.56
CA ALA A 440 -15.59 -7.58 -7.42
C ALA A 440 -16.94 -7.60 -8.18
N LEU A 441 -17.61 -6.46 -8.31
CA LEU A 441 -18.84 -6.32 -9.12
C LEU A 441 -18.54 -6.56 -10.60
N GLU A 442 -17.47 -5.96 -11.11
CA GLU A 442 -17.05 -6.09 -12.50
C GLU A 442 -16.87 -7.56 -12.93
N ILE A 443 -16.36 -8.41 -12.03
CA ILE A 443 -16.22 -9.85 -12.27
C ILE A 443 -17.37 -10.72 -11.73
N GLY A 444 -18.41 -10.13 -11.12
CA GLY A 444 -19.52 -10.87 -10.51
C GLY A 444 -19.13 -11.71 -9.29
N ALA A 445 -18.08 -11.33 -8.56
CA ALA A 445 -17.59 -12.00 -7.35
C ALA A 445 -17.94 -11.26 -6.05
N LYS A 446 -18.64 -10.12 -6.12
CA LYS A 446 -19.20 -9.46 -4.92
C LYS A 446 -20.36 -10.32 -4.37
N PRO A 447 -20.29 -10.80 -3.12
CA PRO A 447 -21.40 -11.56 -2.55
C PRO A 447 -22.62 -10.66 -2.33
N ASP A 448 -23.80 -11.13 -2.74
CA ASP A 448 -25.08 -10.50 -2.39
C ASP A 448 -25.48 -10.90 -0.97
N ILE A 449 -25.26 -9.98 -0.03
CA ILE A 449 -25.53 -10.20 1.40
C ILE A 449 -27.02 -10.34 1.68
N LEU A 450 -27.90 -9.64 0.95
CA LEU A 450 -29.34 -9.71 1.17
C LEU A 450 -29.89 -11.07 0.77
N SER A 451 -29.47 -11.58 -0.40
CA SER A 451 -29.79 -12.95 -0.81
C SER A 451 -29.20 -13.98 0.14
N LEU A 452 -27.97 -13.76 0.62
CA LEU A 452 -27.29 -14.66 1.54
C LEU A 452 -27.95 -14.69 2.92
N LEU A 453 -28.57 -13.60 3.38
CA LEU A 453 -29.28 -13.56 4.66
C LEU A 453 -30.42 -14.59 4.71
N LEU A 454 -31.08 -14.85 3.57
CA LEU A 454 -32.14 -15.84 3.46
C LEU A 454 -31.61 -17.28 3.40
N LYS A 455 -30.42 -17.50 2.82
CA LYS A 455 -29.84 -18.85 2.58
C LYS A 455 -28.92 -19.33 3.70
N ASP A 456 -28.11 -18.42 4.24
CA ASP A 456 -27.11 -18.67 5.28
C ASP A 456 -26.98 -17.43 6.18
N PRO A 457 -27.94 -17.20 7.09
CA PRO A 457 -27.98 -15.99 7.91
C PRO A 457 -26.74 -15.82 8.78
N LYS A 458 -26.15 -16.93 9.26
CA LYS A 458 -24.92 -16.91 10.06
C LYS A 458 -23.75 -16.33 9.27
N LEU A 459 -23.58 -16.77 8.01
CA LEU A 459 -22.55 -16.21 7.15
C LEU A 459 -22.85 -14.75 6.80
N ALA A 460 -24.09 -14.42 6.42
CA ALA A 460 -24.48 -13.06 6.04
C ALA A 460 -24.19 -12.02 7.14
N VAL A 461 -24.58 -12.32 8.39
CA VAL A 461 -24.27 -11.46 9.55
C VAL A 461 -22.76 -11.31 9.73
N LYS A 462 -21.99 -12.40 9.57
CA LYS A 462 -20.53 -12.36 9.69
C LYS A 462 -19.87 -11.55 8.56
N LEU A 463 -20.41 -11.57 7.35
CA LEU A 463 -19.89 -10.75 6.23
C LEU A 463 -20.13 -9.26 6.46
N TYR A 464 -21.30 -8.91 6.99
CA TYR A 464 -21.71 -7.50 7.12
C TYR A 464 -21.16 -6.82 8.37
N PHE A 465 -21.32 -7.44 9.53
CA PHE A 465 -20.89 -6.88 10.82
C PHE A 465 -19.48 -7.30 11.22
N GLY A 466 -19.00 -8.43 10.70
CA GLY A 466 -17.64 -8.89 10.94
C GLY A 466 -16.61 -8.19 10.04
N PRO A 467 -15.32 -8.52 10.24
CA PRO A 467 -14.21 -8.05 9.42
C PRO A 467 -14.39 -8.40 7.94
N CYS A 468 -14.15 -7.42 7.07
CA CYS A 468 -14.21 -7.59 5.61
C CYS A 468 -12.91 -8.23 5.06
N ASN A 469 -12.76 -9.52 5.32
CA ASN A 469 -11.60 -10.32 4.91
C ASN A 469 -11.56 -10.50 3.38
N SER A 470 -10.39 -10.78 2.83
CA SER A 470 -10.21 -11.06 1.40
C SER A 470 -11.00 -12.30 0.93
N TYR A 471 -11.16 -13.30 1.80
CA TYR A 471 -11.91 -14.54 1.55
C TYR A 471 -13.33 -14.32 1.01
N GLN A 472 -13.98 -13.21 1.37
CA GLN A 472 -15.36 -12.92 0.96
C GLN A 472 -15.51 -12.88 -0.56
N TYR A 473 -14.46 -12.43 -1.27
CA TYR A 473 -14.46 -12.25 -2.72
C TYR A 473 -14.21 -13.55 -3.51
N ARG A 474 -14.13 -14.68 -2.82
CA ARG A 474 -14.05 -16.04 -3.41
C ARG A 474 -15.24 -16.92 -3.00
N LEU A 475 -16.28 -16.34 -2.40
CA LEU A 475 -17.53 -17.04 -2.06
C LEU A 475 -18.41 -17.30 -3.28
N THR A 476 -18.43 -16.37 -4.23
CA THR A 476 -19.27 -16.42 -5.43
C THR A 476 -18.47 -15.98 -6.66
N GLY A 477 -19.09 -16.02 -7.84
CA GLY A 477 -18.45 -15.57 -9.09
C GLY A 477 -17.39 -16.53 -9.62
N PRO A 478 -16.53 -16.08 -10.54
CA PRO A 478 -15.45 -16.88 -11.11
C PRO A 478 -14.29 -17.10 -10.12
N GLY A 479 -13.73 -18.30 -10.15
CA GLY A 479 -12.57 -18.68 -9.32
C GLY A 479 -12.89 -18.89 -7.84
N GLN A 480 -14.07 -19.39 -7.50
CA GLN A 480 -14.47 -19.64 -6.11
C GLN A 480 -13.49 -20.56 -5.39
N TRP A 481 -13.33 -20.36 -4.09
CA TRP A 481 -12.51 -21.20 -3.24
C TRP A 481 -13.38 -21.96 -2.25
N LYS A 482 -13.35 -23.30 -2.31
CA LYS A 482 -14.15 -24.17 -1.42
C LYS A 482 -13.91 -23.88 0.07
N GLY A 483 -12.69 -23.45 0.42
CA GLY A 483 -12.31 -23.10 1.80
C GLY A 483 -12.80 -21.73 2.28
N ALA A 484 -13.36 -20.87 1.42
CA ALA A 484 -13.64 -19.46 1.74
C ALA A 484 -14.60 -19.30 2.93
N LYS A 485 -15.74 -20.01 2.92
CA LYS A 485 -16.70 -19.99 4.03
C LYS A 485 -16.04 -20.46 5.33
N ASN A 486 -15.28 -21.55 5.28
CA ASN A 486 -14.60 -22.08 6.47
C ASN A 486 -13.57 -21.07 7.00
N ALA A 487 -12.76 -20.46 6.12
CA ALA A 487 -11.77 -19.47 6.50
C ALA A 487 -12.39 -18.27 7.20
N ILE A 488 -13.52 -17.76 6.71
CA ILE A 488 -14.27 -16.64 7.32
C ILE A 488 -14.77 -17.02 8.72
N LEU A 489 -15.32 -18.22 8.89
CA LEU A 489 -15.88 -18.64 10.17
C LEU A 489 -14.80 -18.98 11.21
N THR A 490 -13.62 -19.42 10.77
CA THR A 490 -12.52 -19.87 11.65
C THR A 490 -11.42 -18.84 11.86
N GLN A 491 -11.50 -17.64 11.27
CA GLN A 491 -10.46 -16.61 11.39
C GLN A 491 -10.04 -16.30 12.84
N LYS A 492 -10.99 -16.30 13.79
CA LYS A 492 -10.71 -16.03 15.21
C LYS A 492 -9.72 -17.04 15.80
N GLN A 493 -9.82 -18.31 15.40
CA GLN A 493 -8.89 -19.36 15.84
C GLN A 493 -7.47 -19.03 15.39
N ARG A 494 -7.29 -18.70 14.10
CA ARG A 494 -5.97 -18.37 13.54
C ARG A 494 -5.38 -17.09 14.13
N ILE A 495 -6.22 -16.11 14.50
CA ILE A 495 -5.77 -14.86 15.14
C ILE A 495 -5.29 -15.10 16.57
N LEU A 496 -6.00 -15.93 17.32
CA LEU A 496 -5.67 -16.21 18.71
C LEU A 496 -4.55 -17.24 18.85
N LYS A 497 -4.37 -18.14 17.88
CA LYS A 497 -3.33 -19.19 17.89
C LYS A 497 -1.91 -18.68 18.22
N PRO A 498 -1.39 -17.62 17.59
CA PRO A 498 -0.05 -17.08 17.92
C PRO A 498 -0.03 -16.19 19.17
N LEU A 499 -1.19 -15.84 19.74
CA LEU A 499 -1.31 -14.94 20.90
C LEU A 499 -1.54 -15.71 22.21
N LYS A 500 -2.50 -16.65 22.24
CA LYS A 500 -2.84 -17.47 23.42
C LYS A 500 -1.89 -18.68 23.50
N THR A 501 -0.60 -18.39 23.67
CA THR A 501 0.50 -19.37 23.73
C THR A 501 0.69 -19.98 25.13
N ARG A 502 0.07 -19.40 26.15
CA ARG A 502 -0.05 -19.97 27.50
C ARG A 502 -1.46 -20.56 27.67
N SER A 503 -1.53 -21.87 27.89
CA SER A 503 -2.77 -22.52 28.31
C SER A 503 -3.05 -22.17 29.77
N GLU A 504 -4.29 -21.78 30.06
CA GLU A 504 -4.79 -21.79 31.43
C GLU A 504 -4.98 -23.28 31.78
N ILE A 505 -4.24 -23.76 32.77
CA ILE A 505 -4.56 -25.04 33.39
C ILE A 505 -5.77 -24.73 34.25
N ASP A 506 -6.93 -25.29 33.92
CA ASP A 506 -8.09 -25.23 34.81
C ASP A 506 -7.65 -25.86 36.14
N GLU A 507 -7.51 -25.05 37.19
CA GLU A 507 -7.38 -25.54 38.56
C GLU A 507 -8.71 -26.25 38.88
N GLN A 508 -8.71 -27.58 38.78
CA GLN A 508 -9.82 -28.47 39.14
C GLN A 508 -10.03 -28.52 40.64
#